data_AF-A0A7C7GXF9-F1
#
_entry.id   AF-A0A7C7GXF9-F1
#
_cell.length_a   1.000
_cell.length_b   1.000
_cell.length_c   1.000
_cell.angle_alpha   90.00
_cell.angle_beta   90.00
_cell.angle_gamma   90.00
#
_symmetry.space_group_name_H-M   'P 1'
#
loop_
_entity.id
_entity.type
_entity.pdbx_description
1 polymer ?
#
loop_
_entity_poly.entity_id
_entity_poly.type
_entity_poly.pdbx_seq_one_letter_code
_entity_poly.pdbx_strand_id
1 'polypeptide(L)'
;MFDIIGQPIDYNDVVIGQSIDYSAVLMPEVPGGVLVDGLFVRVEGTRDDGADTPMWAVSVQADDLSPEAEIGEELEVEGFTSAFPFSDFSSSQFLVSGQPVRTSAQTQYEHGVISDLANDVHIEAEGYVASDGVLDANEISFKGKTSLRGELGEYEIYANIEAVYESVGTITVFGESIVINASTQLEDERDELVFFDITDLAVTDRIDLKVFRDTSNGELIAESLHRKDTPVDANGQSDPSLVSLEGPADAVDVGLKEVVVLGVLITTSPETDYPGSDAGAFFTAAAQLADASIEAKGTLVGVGATILASELKLDD
;
A
#
# COMPACT_ATOMS: atom_id res chain seq x y z
N MET A 1 -21.25 5.60 2.21
CA MET A 1 -21.23 7.07 2.36
C MET A 1 -19.80 7.49 2.07
N PHE A 2 -19.58 8.42 1.16
CA PHE A 2 -18.25 8.91 0.83
C PHE A 2 -18.14 10.40 1.15
N ASP A 3 -16.93 10.83 1.50
CA ASP A 3 -16.55 12.23 1.69
C ASP A 3 -15.32 12.48 0.82
N ILE A 4 -15.45 13.43 -0.11
CA ILE A 4 -14.38 13.83 -1.02
C ILE A 4 -14.10 15.29 -0.75
N ILE A 5 -12.87 15.60 -0.32
CA ILE A 5 -12.51 16.90 0.23
C ILE A 5 -11.49 17.58 -0.68
N GLY A 6 -11.70 18.88 -0.94
CA GLY A 6 -10.68 19.75 -1.50
C GLY A 6 -10.21 19.35 -2.89
N GLN A 7 -11.11 18.83 -3.73
CA GLN A 7 -10.77 18.41 -5.08
C GLN A 7 -11.36 19.37 -6.13
N PRO A 8 -10.61 19.67 -7.22
CA PRO A 8 -11.12 20.46 -8.32
C PRO A 8 -12.09 19.64 -9.17
N ILE A 9 -13.19 20.27 -9.58
CA ILE A 9 -14.12 19.70 -10.56
C ILE A 9 -13.51 19.82 -11.97
N ASP A 10 -13.61 18.76 -12.76
CA ASP A 10 -13.22 18.75 -14.17
C ASP A 10 -14.42 18.92 -15.13
N TYR A 11 -14.14 19.02 -16.43
CA TYR A 11 -15.16 19.20 -17.49
C TYR A 11 -16.24 18.09 -17.56
N ASN A 12 -16.01 16.92 -16.95
CA ASN A 12 -16.93 15.78 -16.95
C ASN A 12 -17.63 15.59 -15.60
N ASP A 13 -17.56 16.56 -14.68
CA ASP A 13 -18.10 16.43 -13.33
C ASP A 13 -17.46 15.24 -12.58
N VAL A 14 -16.17 14.99 -12.84
CA VAL A 14 -15.39 13.91 -12.26
C VAL A 14 -14.51 14.44 -11.15
N VAL A 15 -14.48 13.70 -10.04
CA VAL A 15 -13.53 13.92 -8.95
C VAL A 15 -12.77 12.61 -8.71
N ILE A 16 -11.43 12.65 -8.79
CA ILE A 16 -10.53 11.48 -8.65
C ILE A 16 -10.93 10.33 -9.61
N GLY A 17 -11.16 10.64 -10.89
CA GLY A 17 -11.47 9.63 -11.92
C GLY A 17 -12.83 8.94 -11.78
N GLN A 18 -13.69 9.33 -10.83
CA GLN A 18 -15.04 8.80 -10.66
C GLN A 18 -16.11 9.78 -11.13
N SER A 19 -17.11 9.29 -11.88
CA SER A 19 -18.26 10.09 -12.32
C SER A 19 -19.24 10.31 -11.16
N ILE A 20 -19.52 11.57 -10.82
CA ILE A 20 -20.46 11.96 -9.78
C ILE A 20 -21.71 12.58 -10.43
N ASP A 21 -22.89 12.10 -10.06
CA ASP A 21 -24.17 12.68 -10.48
C ASP A 21 -24.61 13.76 -9.48
N TYR A 22 -24.58 15.01 -9.94
CA TYR A 22 -24.97 16.20 -9.19
C TYR A 22 -26.41 16.66 -9.45
N SER A 23 -27.15 15.98 -10.34
CA SER A 23 -28.44 16.45 -10.87
C SER A 23 -29.55 16.59 -9.83
N ALA A 24 -29.41 15.92 -8.68
CA ALA A 24 -30.37 15.92 -7.58
C ALA A 24 -29.97 16.81 -6.38
N VAL A 25 -28.81 17.48 -6.41
CA VAL A 25 -28.28 18.25 -5.27
C VAL A 25 -28.63 19.73 -5.37
N LEU A 26 -29.08 20.29 -4.25
CA LEU A 26 -29.14 21.74 -4.06
C LEU A 26 -27.78 22.22 -3.57
N MET A 27 -27.19 23.22 -4.23
CA MET A 27 -25.85 23.74 -3.94
C MET A 27 -25.90 25.17 -3.37
N PRO A 28 -26.48 25.39 -2.18
CA PRO A 28 -26.63 26.73 -1.60
C PRO A 28 -25.28 27.34 -1.17
N GLU A 29 -24.27 26.50 -0.94
CA GLU A 29 -22.94 26.89 -0.46
C GLU A 29 -21.89 26.96 -1.60
N VAL A 30 -22.33 26.81 -2.86
CA VAL A 30 -21.51 27.03 -4.05
C VAL A 30 -21.79 28.44 -4.59
N PRO A 31 -20.77 29.30 -4.79
CA PRO A 31 -20.96 30.64 -5.33
C PRO A 31 -21.71 30.63 -6.67
N GLY A 32 -22.91 31.21 -6.69
CA GLY A 32 -23.76 31.25 -7.89
C GLY A 32 -24.51 29.95 -8.22
N GLY A 33 -24.35 28.90 -7.40
CA GLY A 33 -25.03 27.61 -7.58
C GLY A 33 -24.63 26.85 -8.85
N VAL A 34 -23.46 27.18 -9.42
CA VAL A 34 -22.93 26.56 -10.64
C VAL A 34 -21.52 26.06 -10.34
N LEU A 35 -21.29 24.78 -10.62
CA LEU A 35 -19.97 24.18 -10.60
C LEU A 35 -19.19 24.67 -11.83
N VAL A 36 -17.99 25.18 -11.60
CA VAL A 36 -17.08 25.61 -12.67
C VAL A 36 -15.79 24.81 -12.57
N ASP A 37 -15.17 24.57 -13.72
CA ASP A 37 -13.89 23.87 -13.81
C ASP A 37 -12.85 24.53 -12.90
N GLY A 38 -12.16 23.71 -12.10
CA GLY A 38 -11.18 24.16 -11.11
C GLY A 38 -11.75 24.70 -9.80
N LEU A 39 -13.07 24.67 -9.59
CA LEU A 39 -13.67 24.96 -8.29
C LEU A 39 -13.40 23.81 -7.33
N PHE A 40 -12.80 24.12 -6.18
CA PHE A 40 -12.61 23.18 -5.09
C PHE A 40 -13.93 22.96 -4.37
N VAL A 41 -14.31 21.69 -4.27
CA VAL A 41 -15.54 21.30 -3.58
C VAL A 41 -15.28 20.17 -2.59
N ARG A 42 -16.08 20.20 -1.52
CA ARG A 42 -16.35 19.04 -0.68
C ARG A 42 -17.64 18.39 -1.14
N VAL A 43 -17.60 17.10 -1.45
CA VAL A 43 -18.77 16.33 -1.91
C VAL A 43 -19.02 15.17 -0.95
N GLU A 44 -20.18 15.20 -0.30
CA GLU A 44 -20.69 14.09 0.49
C GLU A 44 -21.77 13.36 -0.30
N GLY A 45 -21.77 12.03 -0.29
CA GLY A 45 -22.75 11.28 -1.07
C GLY A 45 -22.94 9.80 -0.72
N THR A 46 -23.84 9.18 -1.47
CA THR A 46 -24.16 7.75 -1.38
C THR A 46 -23.77 7.05 -2.67
N ARG A 47 -23.14 5.89 -2.54
CA ARG A 47 -22.79 5.00 -3.63
C ARG A 47 -23.77 3.83 -3.60
N ASP A 48 -24.38 3.51 -4.75
CA ASP A 48 -25.03 2.21 -4.96
C ASP A 48 -23.96 1.20 -5.39
N ASP A 49 -24.14 -0.05 -4.98
CA ASP A 49 -23.15 -1.13 -5.00
C ASP A 49 -22.76 -1.65 -6.41
N GLY A 50 -23.06 -0.90 -7.47
CA GLY A 50 -22.69 -1.19 -8.85
C GLY A 50 -21.37 -0.53 -9.25
N ALA A 51 -20.45 -1.29 -9.83
CA ALA A 51 -19.13 -0.81 -10.26
C ALA A 51 -19.18 0.26 -11.38
N ASP A 52 -20.30 0.39 -12.10
CA ASP A 52 -20.48 1.30 -13.25
C ASP A 52 -21.56 2.38 -13.02
N THR A 53 -22.08 2.52 -11.80
CA THR A 53 -23.10 3.56 -11.50
C THR A 53 -22.45 4.81 -10.93
N PRO A 54 -22.77 6.02 -11.46
CA PRO A 54 -22.21 7.26 -10.94
C PRO A 54 -22.59 7.45 -9.48
N MET A 55 -21.68 8.03 -8.70
CA MET A 55 -21.92 8.32 -7.30
C MET A 55 -22.95 9.43 -7.15
N TRP A 56 -23.94 9.28 -6.26
CA TRP A 56 -24.90 10.37 -6.02
C TRP A 56 -24.36 11.31 -4.98
N ALA A 57 -24.14 12.56 -5.37
CA ALA A 57 -23.90 13.63 -4.42
C ALA A 57 -25.18 13.86 -3.59
N VAL A 58 -25.01 14.10 -2.30
CA VAL A 58 -26.07 14.46 -1.35
C VAL A 58 -25.85 15.89 -0.86
N SER A 59 -24.60 16.32 -0.71
CA SER A 59 -24.21 17.67 -0.36
C SER A 59 -22.96 18.09 -1.14
N VAL A 60 -22.91 19.34 -1.59
CA VAL A 60 -21.74 19.96 -2.23
C VAL A 60 -21.50 21.31 -1.59
N GLN A 61 -20.29 21.53 -1.08
CA GLN A 61 -19.85 22.78 -0.49
C GLN A 61 -18.61 23.27 -1.25
N ALA A 62 -18.53 24.56 -1.55
CA ALA A 62 -17.28 25.13 -2.03
C ALA A 62 -16.28 25.14 -0.87
N ASP A 63 -15.11 24.53 -1.07
CA ASP A 63 -14.05 24.52 -0.06
C ASP A 63 -13.10 25.68 -0.32
N ASP A 64 -12.82 26.48 0.72
CA ASP A 64 -11.91 27.61 0.65
C ASP A 64 -10.53 27.14 1.11
N LEU A 65 -9.88 26.30 0.30
CA LEU A 65 -8.45 26.02 0.47
C LEU A 65 -7.64 27.22 -0.04
N SER A 66 -7.80 28.34 0.64
CA SER A 66 -6.82 29.42 0.62
C SER A 66 -5.60 28.94 1.43
N PRO A 67 -4.38 28.88 0.87
CA PRO A 67 -3.20 28.63 1.70
C PRO A 67 -3.13 29.68 2.80
N GLU A 68 -2.85 29.26 4.04
CA GLU A 68 -2.74 30.14 5.20
C GLU A 68 -1.54 31.11 5.14
N ALA A 69 -0.76 31.11 4.04
CA ALA A 69 0.41 31.95 3.81
C ALA A 69 0.09 33.13 2.86
N GLU A 70 0.55 34.33 3.21
CA GLU A 70 0.39 35.52 2.36
C GLU A 70 1.37 35.51 1.17
N ILE A 71 1.06 36.28 0.12
CA ILE A 71 1.96 36.44 -1.05
C ILE A 71 3.34 36.92 -0.59
N GLY A 72 4.37 36.21 -1.02
CA GLY A 72 5.77 36.49 -0.70
C GLY A 72 6.27 35.88 0.60
N GLU A 73 5.42 35.14 1.31
CA GLU A 73 5.83 34.35 2.47
C GLU A 73 6.31 32.95 2.06
N GLU A 74 7.15 32.38 2.93
CA GLU A 74 7.61 31.00 2.81
C GLU A 74 6.46 30.06 3.18
N LEU A 75 6.26 29.03 2.37
CA LEU A 75 5.23 28.02 2.57
C LEU A 75 5.85 26.64 2.36
N GLU A 76 5.57 25.79 3.34
CA GLU A 76 5.86 24.36 3.31
C GLU A 76 4.51 23.62 3.19
N VAL A 77 4.38 22.77 2.18
CA VAL A 77 3.16 21.97 1.96
C VAL A 77 3.53 20.51 1.75
N GLU A 78 3.05 19.65 2.62
CA GLU A 78 3.19 18.20 2.54
C GLU A 78 1.89 17.57 2.01
N GLY A 79 2.01 16.58 1.12
CA GLY A 79 0.85 15.96 0.52
C GLY A 79 1.12 15.08 -0.69
N PHE A 80 0.04 14.52 -1.21
CA PHE A 80 0.07 13.76 -2.46
C PHE A 80 -0.05 14.70 -3.66
N THR A 81 0.73 14.40 -4.70
CA THR A 81 0.71 15.15 -5.95
C THR A 81 -0.52 14.82 -6.80
N SER A 82 -1.12 15.82 -7.44
CA SER A 82 -2.19 15.62 -8.42
C SER A 82 -2.11 16.63 -9.58
N ALA A 83 -2.93 16.42 -10.61
CA ALA A 83 -2.93 17.21 -11.85
C ALA A 83 -1.55 17.27 -12.55
N PHE A 84 -0.73 16.24 -12.39
CA PHE A 84 0.57 16.14 -13.05
C PHE A 84 0.37 15.88 -14.56
N PRO A 85 0.93 16.73 -15.43
CA PRO A 85 0.73 16.61 -16.88
C PRO A 85 1.51 15.41 -17.46
N PHE A 86 0.80 14.34 -17.78
CA PHE A 86 1.33 13.07 -18.31
C PHE A 86 2.17 13.17 -19.60
N SER A 87 2.15 14.32 -20.30
CA SER A 87 2.76 14.46 -21.63
C SER A 87 3.94 15.41 -21.72
N ASP A 88 4.28 16.14 -20.66
CA ASP A 88 5.32 17.15 -20.73
C ASP A 88 6.04 17.36 -19.40
N PHE A 89 7.26 16.83 -19.29
CA PHE A 89 8.21 17.11 -18.21
C PHE A 89 8.64 18.59 -18.16
N SER A 90 8.14 19.44 -19.06
CA SER A 90 8.38 20.90 -19.07
C SER A 90 7.25 21.75 -18.48
N SER A 91 6.07 21.19 -18.22
CA SER A 91 5.03 21.91 -17.48
C SER A 91 5.35 21.93 -16.00
N SER A 92 5.72 23.11 -15.53
CA SER A 92 6.31 23.36 -14.23
C SER A 92 5.33 23.27 -13.06
N GLN A 93 4.04 23.00 -13.27
CA GLN A 93 3.00 23.13 -12.24
C GLN A 93 2.22 21.84 -12.02
N PHE A 94 1.99 21.51 -10.76
CA PHE A 94 1.15 20.41 -10.26
C PHE A 94 0.53 20.82 -8.92
N LEU A 95 -0.32 19.99 -8.34
CA LEU A 95 -0.93 20.24 -7.03
C LEU A 95 -0.32 19.36 -5.95
N VAL A 96 -0.20 19.84 -4.71
CA VAL A 96 0.13 19.05 -3.51
C VAL A 96 -0.94 19.35 -2.46
N SER A 97 -1.74 18.36 -2.07
CA SER A 97 -2.88 18.58 -1.15
C SER A 97 -3.79 19.77 -1.54
N GLY A 98 -3.92 20.03 -2.85
CA GLY A 98 -4.71 21.14 -3.40
C GLY A 98 -3.94 22.45 -3.59
N GLN A 99 -2.72 22.61 -3.05
CA GLN A 99 -1.86 23.78 -3.29
C GLN A 99 -1.17 23.69 -4.67
N PRO A 100 -1.30 24.70 -5.55
CA PRO A 100 -0.50 24.77 -6.76
C PRO A 100 0.98 24.96 -6.45
N VAL A 101 1.82 24.08 -6.95
CA VAL A 101 3.27 24.08 -6.80
C VAL A 101 3.93 24.22 -8.16
N ARG A 102 4.89 25.14 -8.28
CA ARG A 102 5.73 25.35 -9.45
C ARG A 102 7.18 24.99 -9.18
N THR A 103 7.76 24.12 -10.00
CA THR A 103 9.19 23.78 -9.96
C THR A 103 9.96 24.47 -11.09
N SER A 104 11.27 24.65 -10.91
CA SER A 104 12.15 25.26 -11.90
C SER A 104 13.47 24.49 -12.00
N ALA A 105 14.34 24.88 -12.94
CA ALA A 105 15.70 24.34 -13.01
C ALA A 105 16.57 24.68 -11.78
N GLN A 106 16.08 25.47 -10.83
CA GLN A 106 16.75 25.79 -9.56
C GLN A 106 16.16 25.04 -8.37
N THR A 107 15.06 24.32 -8.55
CA THR A 107 14.46 23.50 -7.49
C THR A 107 15.41 22.35 -7.14
N GLN A 108 15.74 22.22 -5.87
CA GLN A 108 16.51 21.12 -5.32
C GLN A 108 15.59 19.93 -5.05
N TYR A 109 16.08 18.72 -5.29
CA TYR A 109 15.33 17.49 -5.03
C TYR A 109 16.08 16.69 -3.98
N GLU A 110 15.40 16.35 -2.88
CA GLU A 110 15.91 15.44 -1.87
C GLU A 110 15.17 14.11 -1.91
N HIS A 111 15.88 12.99 -1.75
CA HIS A 111 15.33 11.62 -1.73
C HIS A 111 14.56 11.18 -3.01
N GLY A 112 14.79 11.85 -4.14
CA GLY A 112 14.27 11.49 -5.46
C GLY A 112 14.77 12.44 -6.55
N VAL A 113 14.23 12.31 -7.76
CA VAL A 113 14.53 13.19 -8.90
C VAL A 113 13.25 13.67 -9.58
N ILE A 114 13.34 14.71 -10.41
CA ILE A 114 12.16 15.28 -11.11
C ILE A 114 11.36 14.25 -11.93
N SER A 115 12.00 13.19 -12.45
CA SER A 115 11.32 12.12 -13.16
C SER A 115 10.47 11.21 -12.28
N ASP A 116 10.62 11.31 -10.96
CA ASP A 116 9.85 10.55 -9.98
C ASP A 116 8.55 11.28 -9.60
N LEU A 117 8.35 12.54 -10.02
CA LEU A 117 7.07 13.22 -9.90
C LEU A 117 6.06 12.63 -10.88
N ALA A 118 4.90 12.27 -10.35
CA ALA A 118 3.72 11.80 -11.08
C ALA A 118 2.47 12.25 -10.30
N ASN A 119 1.29 11.75 -10.63
CA ASN A 119 0.18 11.79 -9.68
C ASN A 119 0.43 10.78 -8.55
N ASP A 120 -0.17 11.04 -7.38
CA ASP A 120 -0.17 10.20 -6.19
C ASP A 120 1.22 9.97 -5.57
N VAL A 121 2.14 10.92 -5.77
CA VAL A 121 3.47 10.89 -5.12
C VAL A 121 3.41 11.72 -3.84
N HIS A 122 3.77 11.10 -2.72
CA HIS A 122 3.87 11.80 -1.45
C HIS A 122 5.16 12.64 -1.41
N ILE A 123 5.00 13.95 -1.29
CA ILE A 123 6.11 14.90 -1.25
C ILE A 123 5.84 16.01 -0.24
N GLU A 124 6.91 16.71 0.11
CA GLU A 124 6.86 18.03 0.72
C GLU A 124 7.47 19.03 -0.26
N ALA A 125 6.76 20.13 -0.49
CA ALA A 125 7.22 21.24 -1.30
C ALA A 125 7.44 22.48 -0.43
N GLU A 126 8.64 23.03 -0.47
CA GLU A 126 9.02 24.24 0.26
C GLU A 126 9.42 25.34 -0.72
N GLY A 127 8.90 26.55 -0.51
CA GLY A 127 9.13 27.67 -1.40
C GLY A 127 8.46 28.96 -0.96
N TYR A 128 8.30 29.90 -1.91
CA TYR A 128 7.59 31.16 -1.65
C TYR A 128 6.31 31.25 -2.48
N VAL A 129 5.23 31.75 -1.87
CA VAL A 129 3.98 31.99 -2.59
C VAL A 129 4.15 33.18 -3.53
N ALA A 130 4.07 32.96 -4.83
CA ALA A 130 4.17 33.99 -5.84
C ALA A 130 2.89 34.83 -5.93
N SER A 131 2.94 35.93 -6.68
CA SER A 131 1.82 36.86 -6.82
C SER A 131 0.59 36.27 -7.53
N ASP A 132 0.76 35.11 -8.18
CA ASP A 132 -0.30 34.32 -8.81
C ASP A 132 -0.90 33.26 -7.85
N GLY A 133 -0.45 33.21 -6.59
CA GLY A 133 -0.90 32.25 -5.57
C GLY A 133 -0.26 30.87 -5.69
N VAL A 134 0.69 30.70 -6.62
CA VAL A 134 1.42 29.44 -6.81
C VAL A 134 2.66 29.42 -5.94
N LEU A 135 2.93 28.27 -5.31
CA LEU A 135 4.15 28.05 -4.55
C LEU A 135 5.32 27.85 -5.51
N ASP A 136 6.24 28.81 -5.62
CA ASP A 136 7.50 28.63 -6.32
C ASP A 136 8.46 27.83 -5.43
N ALA A 137 8.54 26.52 -5.68
CA ALA A 137 9.31 25.57 -4.88
C ALA A 137 10.81 25.72 -5.11
N ASN A 138 11.54 26.00 -4.03
CA ASN A 138 12.99 25.98 -4.01
C ASN A 138 13.51 24.57 -3.70
N GLU A 139 12.72 23.78 -2.97
CA GLU A 139 13.04 22.41 -2.59
C GLU A 139 11.80 21.53 -2.71
N ILE A 140 12.01 20.32 -3.23
CA ILE A 140 11.06 19.22 -3.19
C ILE A 140 11.75 18.09 -2.45
N SER A 141 11.27 17.79 -1.25
CA SER A 141 11.67 16.60 -0.54
C SER A 141 10.66 15.52 -0.91
N PHE A 142 11.12 14.47 -1.58
CA PHE A 142 10.33 13.25 -1.63
C PHE A 142 10.34 12.72 -0.20
N LYS A 143 9.25 13.02 0.52
CA LYS A 143 8.95 12.39 1.81
C LYS A 143 8.79 10.95 1.44
N GLY A 144 9.92 10.24 1.57
CA GLY A 144 10.11 8.94 0.97
C GLY A 144 8.82 8.22 1.14
N LYS A 145 8.28 7.68 0.04
CA LYS A 145 7.20 6.72 0.10
C LYS A 145 7.44 5.99 1.42
N THR A 146 6.50 5.98 2.35
CA THR A 146 6.44 4.81 3.22
C THR A 146 6.19 3.71 2.22
N SER A 147 7.28 3.24 1.64
CA SER A 147 7.43 2.28 0.59
C SER A 147 6.32 2.36 -0.50
N LEU A 148 6.63 2.62 -1.78
CA LEU A 148 5.86 1.91 -2.82
C LEU A 148 6.13 0.40 -2.70
N ARG A 149 7.00 -0.02 -1.78
CA ARG A 149 7.07 -1.36 -1.21
C ARG A 149 6.10 -1.62 -0.03
N GLY A 150 5.27 -0.67 0.42
CA GLY A 150 4.48 -0.71 1.67
C GLY A 150 3.07 -0.16 1.53
N GLU A 151 2.76 0.57 0.45
CA GLU A 151 1.42 0.53 -0.16
C GLU A 151 1.21 -0.75 -1.01
N LEU A 152 2.29 -1.38 -1.46
CA LEU A 152 2.28 -2.80 -1.80
C LEU A 152 2.50 -3.50 -0.47
N GLY A 153 1.47 -4.02 0.19
CA GLY A 153 1.64 -4.53 1.56
C GLY A 153 2.95 -5.33 1.71
N GLU A 154 3.76 -4.95 2.70
CA GLU A 154 4.95 -5.72 3.05
C GLU A 154 4.43 -6.99 3.73
N TYR A 155 4.83 -8.14 3.22
CA TYR A 155 4.37 -9.44 3.68
C TYR A 155 5.54 -10.18 4.31
N GLU A 156 5.36 -10.70 5.51
CA GLU A 156 6.36 -11.49 6.19
C GLU A 156 6.14 -12.99 5.97
N ILE A 157 7.19 -13.71 5.57
CA ILE A 157 7.16 -15.16 5.37
C ILE A 157 8.27 -15.80 6.17
N TYR A 158 7.89 -16.60 7.18
CA TYR A 158 8.82 -17.39 7.98
C TYR A 158 8.61 -18.89 7.73
N ALA A 159 9.44 -19.48 6.88
CA ALA A 159 9.26 -20.85 6.38
C ALA A 159 10.56 -21.51 5.92
N ASN A 160 10.50 -22.79 5.59
CA ASN A 160 11.62 -23.50 4.94
C ASN A 160 11.56 -23.30 3.42
N ILE A 161 12.73 -23.21 2.80
CA ILE A 161 12.85 -23.25 1.33
C ILE A 161 12.46 -24.64 0.80
N GLU A 162 11.60 -24.67 -0.22
CA GLU A 162 11.17 -25.89 -0.92
C GLU A 162 11.99 -26.15 -2.19
N ALA A 163 12.40 -25.10 -2.89
CA ALA A 163 13.26 -25.18 -4.07
C ALA A 163 14.10 -23.89 -4.24
N VAL A 164 15.27 -24.02 -4.88
CA VAL A 164 16.16 -22.90 -5.24
C VAL A 164 16.47 -23.01 -6.73
N TYR A 165 16.32 -21.90 -7.46
CA TYR A 165 16.61 -21.78 -8.88
C TYR A 165 17.63 -20.65 -9.11
N GLU A 166 18.88 -20.89 -8.70
CA GLU A 166 19.98 -19.91 -8.73
C GLU A 166 20.14 -19.19 -10.08
N SER A 167 20.01 -19.92 -11.19
CA SER A 167 20.16 -19.35 -12.54
C SER A 167 19.07 -18.35 -12.93
N VAL A 168 17.91 -18.43 -12.27
CA VAL A 168 16.76 -17.56 -12.51
C VAL A 168 16.66 -16.49 -11.41
N GLY A 169 17.28 -16.71 -10.25
CA GLY A 169 17.16 -15.83 -9.09
C GLY A 169 15.82 -16.00 -8.39
N THR A 170 15.32 -17.24 -8.26
CA THR A 170 14.05 -17.50 -7.56
C THR A 170 14.17 -18.62 -6.55
N ILE A 171 13.36 -18.53 -5.50
CA ILE A 171 13.15 -19.60 -4.51
C ILE A 171 11.66 -19.96 -4.47
N THR A 172 11.35 -21.17 -4.00
CA THR A 172 9.98 -21.60 -3.76
C THR A 172 9.75 -21.78 -2.26
N VAL A 173 8.68 -21.16 -1.76
CA VAL A 173 8.24 -21.23 -0.36
C VAL A 173 6.72 -21.33 -0.37
N PHE A 174 6.16 -22.31 0.35
CA PHE A 174 4.72 -22.60 0.33
C PHE A 174 4.13 -22.86 -1.08
N GLY A 175 4.93 -23.40 -2.00
CA GLY A 175 4.54 -23.55 -3.41
C GLY A 175 4.57 -22.26 -4.23
N GLU A 176 4.77 -21.09 -3.61
CA GLU A 176 4.86 -19.79 -4.28
C GLU A 176 6.29 -19.49 -4.72
N SER A 177 6.42 -18.85 -5.89
CA SER A 177 7.72 -18.46 -6.44
C SER A 177 8.07 -17.03 -6.02
N ILE A 178 9.21 -16.86 -5.37
CA ILE A 178 9.70 -15.58 -4.84
C ILE A 178 10.98 -15.21 -5.58
N VAL A 179 11.01 -14.00 -6.12
CA VAL A 179 12.15 -13.43 -6.86
C VAL A 179 13.16 -12.84 -5.88
N ILE A 180 14.41 -13.26 -6.02
CA ILE A 180 15.59 -12.73 -5.33
C ILE A 180 16.45 -12.04 -6.38
N ASN A 181 16.61 -10.72 -6.26
CA ASN A 181 17.36 -9.94 -7.24
C ASN A 181 18.44 -9.07 -6.56
N ALA A 182 19.11 -8.22 -7.34
CA ALA A 182 20.18 -7.36 -6.82
C ALA A 182 19.72 -6.33 -5.78
N SER A 183 18.41 -6.11 -5.66
CA SER A 183 17.80 -5.23 -4.66
C SER A 183 17.38 -5.97 -3.38
N THR A 184 17.46 -7.31 -3.35
CA THR A 184 17.17 -8.08 -2.16
C THR A 184 18.35 -8.03 -1.19
N GLN A 185 18.10 -7.61 0.06
CA GLN A 185 19.05 -7.68 1.16
C GLN A 185 19.14 -9.12 1.66
N LEU A 186 20.32 -9.72 1.57
CA LEU A 186 20.57 -11.09 2.00
C LEU A 186 21.45 -11.07 3.25
N GLU A 187 20.97 -11.69 4.32
CA GLU A 187 21.70 -11.85 5.58
C GLU A 187 21.67 -13.31 6.04
N ASP A 188 22.77 -13.78 6.60
CA ASP A 188 22.86 -15.11 7.19
C ASP A 188 23.06 -15.00 8.70
N GLU A 189 21.98 -15.21 9.45
CA GLU A 189 22.00 -15.24 10.91
C GLU A 189 22.29 -16.65 11.45
N ARG A 190 22.27 -17.69 10.60
CA ARG A 190 22.54 -19.07 11.01
C ARG A 190 24.03 -19.34 11.13
N ASP A 191 24.77 -19.09 10.05
CA ASP A 191 26.21 -19.38 9.99
C ASP A 191 27.07 -18.10 10.04
N GLU A 192 26.44 -16.92 10.12
CA GLU A 192 27.07 -15.60 10.18
C GLU A 192 28.04 -15.33 8.99
N LEU A 193 27.66 -15.81 7.79
CA LEU A 193 28.46 -15.59 6.59
C LEU A 193 28.52 -14.11 6.20
N VAL A 194 29.74 -13.61 6.00
CA VAL A 194 30.01 -12.21 5.59
C VAL A 194 29.64 -11.97 4.13
N PHE A 195 29.88 -12.96 3.28
CA PHE A 195 29.44 -12.96 1.88
C PHE A 195 28.38 -14.05 1.78
N PHE A 196 27.15 -13.63 1.55
CA PHE A 196 26.01 -14.50 1.49
C PHE A 196 25.18 -14.13 0.27
N ASP A 197 24.93 -15.12 -0.58
CA ASP A 197 24.09 -14.95 -1.76
C ASP A 197 23.15 -16.15 -1.97
N ILE A 198 22.36 -16.11 -3.04
CA ILE A 198 21.38 -17.17 -3.34
C ILE A 198 22.03 -18.56 -3.53
N THR A 199 23.31 -18.63 -3.88
CA THR A 199 24.04 -19.90 -4.07
C THR A 199 24.40 -20.57 -2.75
N ASP A 200 24.35 -19.84 -1.64
CA ASP A 200 24.51 -20.37 -0.29
C ASP A 200 23.20 -20.93 0.28
N LEU A 201 22.07 -20.70 -0.37
CA LEU A 201 20.76 -21.20 0.04
C LEU A 201 20.55 -22.64 -0.40
N ALA A 202 20.00 -23.44 0.51
CA ALA A 202 19.61 -24.82 0.24
C ALA A 202 18.13 -25.07 0.52
N VAL A 203 17.58 -26.10 -0.12
CA VAL A 203 16.28 -26.66 0.30
C VAL A 203 16.36 -27.01 1.79
N THR A 204 15.27 -26.76 2.52
CA THR A 204 15.15 -26.88 3.98
C THR A 204 15.80 -25.78 4.83
N ASP A 205 16.54 -24.84 4.23
CA ASP A 205 17.00 -23.67 4.98
C ASP A 205 15.79 -22.89 5.50
N ARG A 206 15.86 -22.49 6.78
CA ARG A 206 14.87 -21.63 7.40
C ARG A 206 15.17 -20.19 7.04
N ILE A 207 14.16 -19.50 6.54
CA ILE A 207 14.25 -18.10 6.13
C ILE A 207 13.16 -17.28 6.80
N ASP A 208 13.48 -16.02 7.02
CA ASP A 208 12.56 -14.94 7.32
C ASP A 208 12.63 -13.95 6.17
N LEU A 209 11.52 -13.77 5.46
CA LEU A 209 11.43 -12.93 4.28
C LEU A 209 10.52 -11.75 4.53
N LYS A 210 10.93 -10.59 4.03
CA LYS A 210 10.00 -9.51 3.71
C LYS A 210 9.81 -9.49 2.20
N VAL A 211 8.58 -9.69 1.75
CA VAL A 211 8.24 -9.70 0.33
C VAL A 211 7.16 -8.66 0.04
N PHE A 212 7.07 -8.24 -1.22
CA PHE A 212 5.95 -7.46 -1.72
C PHE A 212 5.48 -8.06 -3.04
N ARG A 213 4.23 -7.83 -3.40
CA ARG A 213 3.68 -8.25 -4.68
C ARG A 213 3.81 -7.12 -5.70
N ASP A 214 4.46 -7.39 -6.82
CA ASP A 214 4.53 -6.45 -7.94
C ASP A 214 3.13 -6.27 -8.56
N THR A 215 2.67 -5.03 -8.67
CA THR A 215 1.31 -4.71 -9.17
C THR A 215 1.15 -4.86 -10.66
N SER A 216 2.24 -4.94 -11.42
CA SER A 216 2.22 -5.06 -12.88
C SER A 216 2.09 -6.51 -13.34
N ASN A 217 2.71 -7.44 -12.61
CA ASN A 217 2.75 -8.86 -13.01
C ASN A 217 2.32 -9.86 -11.92
N GLY A 218 2.11 -9.41 -10.67
CA GLY A 218 1.72 -10.26 -9.54
C GLY A 218 2.84 -11.11 -8.95
N GLU A 219 4.09 -10.91 -9.36
CA GLU A 219 5.23 -11.65 -8.82
C GLU A 219 5.53 -11.23 -7.38
N LEU A 220 5.91 -12.19 -6.54
CA LEU A 220 6.43 -11.92 -5.21
C LEU A 220 7.92 -11.62 -5.30
N ILE A 221 8.33 -10.44 -4.84
CA ILE A 221 9.72 -9.99 -4.85
C ILE A 221 10.19 -9.84 -3.41
N ALA A 222 11.32 -10.44 -3.07
CA ALA A 222 11.92 -10.29 -1.75
C ALA A 222 12.63 -8.94 -1.62
N GLU A 223 12.29 -8.20 -0.58
CA GLU A 223 13.10 -7.10 -0.08
C GLU A 223 14.27 -7.64 0.74
N SER A 224 13.98 -8.49 1.73
CA SER A 224 14.99 -9.02 2.61
C SER A 224 14.79 -10.52 2.78
N LEU A 225 15.91 -11.21 2.95
CA LEU A 225 15.97 -12.63 3.29
C LEU A 225 17.02 -12.81 4.36
N HIS A 226 16.58 -13.26 5.53
CA HIS A 226 17.44 -13.62 6.64
C HIS A 226 17.41 -15.13 6.77
N ARG A 227 18.54 -15.80 6.55
CA ARG A 227 18.65 -17.24 6.85
C ARG A 227 18.83 -17.42 8.36
N LYS A 228 17.92 -18.17 8.98
CA LYS A 228 17.85 -18.38 10.43
C LYS A 228 18.04 -19.84 10.80
N ASP A 229 18.24 -20.07 12.10
CA ASP A 229 18.15 -21.40 12.67
C ASP A 229 16.74 -21.98 12.55
N THR A 230 16.66 -23.31 12.49
CA THR A 230 15.37 -24.01 12.58
C THR A 230 14.74 -23.74 13.95
N PRO A 231 13.46 -23.34 14.02
CA PRO A 231 12.81 -23.08 15.29
C PRO A 231 12.75 -24.34 16.15
N VAL A 232 12.65 -24.15 17.46
CA VAL A 232 12.57 -25.24 18.44
C VAL A 232 11.19 -25.27 19.08
N ASP A 233 10.66 -26.48 19.31
CA ASP A 233 9.41 -26.69 20.02
C ASP A 233 9.52 -26.38 21.52
N ALA A 234 8.39 -26.50 22.24
CA ALA A 234 8.34 -26.29 23.69
C ALA A 234 9.25 -27.25 24.50
N ASN A 235 9.74 -28.34 23.87
CA ASN A 235 10.64 -29.32 24.47
C ASN A 235 12.12 -29.07 24.07
N GLY A 236 12.40 -28.03 23.28
CA GLY A 236 13.74 -27.70 22.78
C GLY A 236 14.21 -28.59 21.62
N GLN A 237 13.29 -29.28 20.92
CA GLN A 237 13.57 -30.07 19.73
C GLN A 237 13.34 -29.24 18.48
N SER A 238 14.22 -29.35 17.49
CA SER A 238 14.03 -28.66 16.20
C SER A 238 12.70 -29.07 15.56
N ASP A 239 11.88 -28.07 15.23
CA ASP A 239 10.56 -28.26 14.65
C ASP A 239 10.41 -27.39 13.39
N PRO A 240 10.79 -27.91 12.21
CA PRO A 240 10.67 -27.17 10.96
C PRO A 240 9.22 -26.97 10.50
N SER A 241 8.23 -27.55 11.20
CA SER A 241 6.83 -27.39 10.83
C SER A 241 6.23 -26.08 11.32
N LEU A 242 6.87 -25.41 12.29
CA LEU A 242 6.47 -24.08 12.75
C LEU A 242 6.74 -23.05 11.67
N VAL A 243 5.72 -22.26 11.34
CA VAL A 243 5.77 -21.23 10.31
C VAL A 243 4.97 -19.99 10.69
N SER A 244 5.31 -18.87 10.07
CA SER A 244 4.52 -17.64 10.09
C SER A 244 4.30 -17.15 8.66
N LEU A 245 3.12 -16.63 8.38
CA LEU A 245 2.77 -16.05 7.10
C LEU A 245 1.91 -14.81 7.35
N GLU A 246 2.33 -13.69 6.81
CA GLU A 246 1.58 -12.44 6.82
C GLU A 246 1.28 -12.01 5.38
N GLY A 247 0.08 -11.48 5.15
CA GLY A 247 -0.29 -10.89 3.87
C GLY A 247 -1.79 -10.73 3.69
N PRO A 248 -2.24 -10.22 2.53
CA PRO A 248 -3.64 -9.99 2.24
C PRO A 248 -4.37 -11.32 2.14
N ALA A 249 -5.61 -11.31 2.63
CA ALA A 249 -6.55 -12.39 2.41
C ALA A 249 -6.96 -12.45 0.92
N ASP A 250 -6.49 -13.46 0.19
CA ASP A 250 -6.95 -13.75 -1.17
C ASP A 250 -8.40 -14.28 -1.16
N ALA A 251 -8.79 -15.02 -0.11
CA ALA A 251 -10.14 -15.54 0.06
C ALA A 251 -10.46 -15.85 1.53
N VAL A 252 -11.67 -15.54 1.99
CA VAL A 252 -12.14 -15.82 3.36
C VAL A 252 -13.41 -16.68 3.32
N ASP A 253 -13.41 -17.84 3.99
CA ASP A 253 -14.60 -18.66 4.22
C ASP A 253 -15.03 -18.58 5.70
N VAL A 254 -16.05 -17.76 5.95
CA VAL A 254 -16.60 -17.55 7.30
C VAL A 254 -17.28 -18.82 7.87
N GLY A 255 -17.82 -19.69 7.00
CA GLY A 255 -18.53 -20.90 7.42
C GLY A 255 -17.60 -22.01 7.86
N LEU A 256 -16.50 -22.18 7.12
CA LEU A 256 -15.44 -23.16 7.40
C LEU A 256 -14.38 -22.61 8.36
N LYS A 257 -14.31 -21.29 8.57
CA LYS A 257 -13.25 -20.61 9.32
C LYS A 257 -11.88 -20.88 8.72
N GLU A 258 -11.83 -20.72 7.41
CA GLU A 258 -10.64 -20.87 6.58
C GLU A 258 -10.32 -19.55 5.89
N VAL A 259 -9.05 -19.29 5.66
CA VAL A 259 -8.59 -18.11 4.92
C VAL A 259 -7.42 -18.50 4.03
N VAL A 260 -7.36 -17.92 2.83
CA VAL A 260 -6.24 -18.08 1.92
C VAL A 260 -5.44 -16.78 1.96
N VAL A 261 -4.15 -16.88 2.25
CA VAL A 261 -3.21 -15.76 2.26
C VAL A 261 -2.05 -16.12 1.35
N LEU A 262 -1.77 -15.28 0.36
CA LEU A 262 -0.74 -15.53 -0.66
C LEU A 262 -0.83 -16.93 -1.30
N GLY A 263 -2.04 -17.38 -1.63
CA GLY A 263 -2.30 -18.72 -2.20
C GLY A 263 -2.24 -19.88 -1.20
N VAL A 264 -1.82 -19.65 0.05
CA VAL A 264 -1.67 -20.64 1.11
C VAL A 264 -2.97 -20.79 1.89
N LEU A 265 -3.48 -22.02 2.00
CA LEU A 265 -4.69 -22.29 2.79
C LEU A 265 -4.35 -22.33 4.29
N ILE A 266 -4.98 -21.46 5.06
CA ILE A 266 -4.91 -21.43 6.52
C ILE A 266 -6.21 -21.99 7.08
N THR A 267 -6.06 -23.02 7.92
CA THR A 267 -7.15 -23.70 8.62
C THR A 267 -7.07 -23.41 10.11
N THR A 268 -8.21 -23.46 10.79
CA THR A 268 -8.30 -23.16 12.22
C THR A 268 -8.79 -24.35 13.04
N SER A 269 -8.49 -24.34 14.32
CA SER A 269 -8.96 -25.33 15.29
C SER A 269 -9.60 -24.62 16.49
N PRO A 270 -10.26 -25.37 17.41
CA PRO A 270 -10.72 -24.82 18.68
C PRO A 270 -9.60 -24.24 19.57
N GLU A 271 -8.34 -24.57 19.29
CA GLU A 271 -7.16 -24.09 20.02
C GLU A 271 -6.49 -22.87 19.38
N THR A 272 -6.93 -22.45 18.18
CA THR A 272 -6.41 -21.26 17.51
C THR A 272 -6.73 -20.02 18.35
N ASP A 273 -5.70 -19.25 18.69
CA ASP A 273 -5.84 -17.99 19.40
C ASP A 273 -6.14 -16.85 18.42
N TYR A 274 -6.95 -15.90 18.88
CA TYR A 274 -7.34 -14.70 18.13
C TYR A 274 -7.04 -13.49 19.02
N PRO A 275 -5.81 -12.97 18.99
CA PRO A 275 -5.42 -11.87 19.87
C PRO A 275 -6.37 -10.68 19.74
N GLY A 276 -7.00 -10.30 20.85
CA GLY A 276 -7.93 -9.16 20.89
C GLY A 276 -9.31 -9.40 20.26
N SER A 277 -9.63 -10.63 19.84
CA SER A 277 -10.90 -10.95 19.17
C SER A 277 -11.40 -12.37 19.54
N ASP A 278 -12.45 -12.83 18.85
CA ASP A 278 -12.86 -14.22 18.82
C ASP A 278 -12.97 -14.68 17.35
N ALA A 279 -13.00 -16.00 17.13
CA ALA A 279 -13.06 -16.56 15.78
C ALA A 279 -14.20 -15.97 14.93
N GLY A 280 -15.40 -15.81 15.49
CA GLY A 280 -16.54 -15.30 14.74
C GLY A 280 -16.35 -13.83 14.33
N ALA A 281 -15.89 -13.00 15.27
CA ALA A 281 -15.58 -11.60 15.02
C ALA A 281 -14.43 -11.43 14.02
N PHE A 282 -13.36 -12.21 14.14
CA PHE A 282 -12.22 -12.21 13.21
C PHE A 282 -12.65 -12.48 11.77
N PHE A 283 -13.33 -13.60 11.50
CA PHE A 283 -13.72 -13.97 10.13
C PHE A 283 -14.77 -13.02 9.55
N THR A 284 -15.61 -12.43 10.40
CA THR A 284 -16.55 -11.40 9.95
C THR A 284 -15.82 -10.13 9.53
N ALA A 285 -14.85 -9.67 10.30
CA ALA A 285 -14.05 -8.49 9.97
C ALA A 285 -13.18 -8.73 8.72
N ALA A 286 -12.48 -9.87 8.66
CA ALA A 286 -11.67 -10.27 7.51
C ALA A 286 -12.48 -10.31 6.20
N ALA A 287 -13.74 -10.74 6.25
CA ALA A 287 -14.61 -10.78 5.07
C ALA A 287 -15.18 -9.41 4.64
N GLN A 288 -15.11 -8.38 5.50
CA GLN A 288 -15.62 -7.03 5.21
C GLN A 288 -14.54 -6.08 4.70
N LEU A 289 -13.28 -6.35 5.04
CA LEU A 289 -12.12 -5.56 4.62
C LEU A 289 -11.61 -6.10 3.28
N ALA A 290 -11.69 -5.29 2.22
CA ALA A 290 -10.96 -5.58 1.00
C ALA A 290 -9.46 -5.55 1.33
N ASP A 291 -8.73 -6.60 0.94
CA ASP A 291 -7.29 -6.74 1.19
C ASP A 291 -6.87 -6.79 2.67
N ALA A 292 -7.71 -7.34 3.55
CA ALA A 292 -7.40 -7.53 4.96
C ALA A 292 -6.02 -8.19 5.15
N SER A 293 -5.09 -7.50 5.81
CA SER A 293 -3.79 -8.09 6.19
C SER A 293 -4.00 -9.07 7.34
N ILE A 294 -3.55 -10.31 7.15
CA ILE A 294 -3.68 -11.38 8.12
C ILE A 294 -2.31 -11.93 8.44
N GLU A 295 -1.98 -11.93 9.72
CA GLU A 295 -0.84 -12.62 10.30
C GLU A 295 -1.30 -14.00 10.82
N ALA A 296 -0.71 -15.06 10.28
CA ALA A 296 -0.99 -16.44 10.63
C ALA A 296 0.28 -17.15 11.12
N LYS A 297 0.28 -17.54 12.40
CA LYS A 297 1.31 -18.42 12.97
C LYS A 297 0.72 -19.80 13.17
N GLY A 298 1.50 -20.83 12.85
CA GLY A 298 1.01 -22.19 13.03
C GLY A 298 1.96 -23.27 12.57
N THR A 299 1.37 -24.42 12.27
CA THR A 299 2.08 -25.61 11.87
C THR A 299 1.71 -26.00 10.44
N LEU A 300 2.71 -26.23 9.60
CA LEU A 300 2.51 -26.82 8.28
C LEU A 300 1.96 -28.25 8.40
N VAL A 301 0.83 -28.51 7.74
CA VAL A 301 0.15 -29.81 7.75
C VAL A 301 -0.13 -30.31 6.33
N GLY A 302 0.01 -31.63 6.13
CA GLY A 302 -0.38 -32.30 4.89
C GLY A 302 0.62 -32.19 3.73
N VAL A 303 0.13 -32.50 2.53
CA VAL A 303 0.87 -32.42 1.26
C VAL A 303 0.18 -31.34 0.43
N GLY A 304 0.80 -30.16 0.34
CA GLY A 304 0.18 -28.91 -0.07
C GLY A 304 0.37 -27.89 1.04
N ALA A 305 0.69 -26.64 0.72
CA ALA A 305 0.99 -25.60 1.70
C ALA A 305 -0.27 -25.23 2.49
N THR A 306 -0.60 -26.05 3.49
CA THR A 306 -1.69 -25.79 4.43
C THR A 306 -1.12 -25.53 5.80
N ILE A 307 -1.52 -24.42 6.40
CA ILE A 307 -1.13 -24.03 7.76
C ILE A 307 -2.29 -24.31 8.69
N LEU A 308 -2.07 -25.10 9.73
CA LEU A 308 -2.96 -25.17 10.88
C LEU A 308 -2.58 -24.04 11.84
N ALA A 309 -3.39 -22.99 11.89
CA ALA A 309 -3.07 -21.81 12.69
C ALA A 309 -3.16 -22.09 14.19
N SER A 310 -2.10 -21.78 14.91
CA SER A 310 -2.11 -21.62 16.37
C SER A 310 -2.54 -20.21 16.78
N GLU A 311 -2.30 -19.21 15.93
CA GLU A 311 -2.67 -17.82 16.15
C GLU A 311 -3.07 -17.19 14.81
N LEU A 312 -4.15 -16.41 14.83
CA LEU A 312 -4.60 -15.57 13.71
C LEU A 312 -4.90 -14.16 14.19
N LYS A 313 -4.25 -13.18 13.56
CA LYS A 313 -4.42 -11.76 13.88
C LYS A 313 -4.67 -10.96 12.60
N LEU A 314 -5.56 -9.98 12.72
CA LEU A 314 -5.71 -8.93 11.71
C LEU A 314 -4.64 -7.88 12.00
N ASP A 315 -3.89 -7.51 10.97
CA ASP A 315 -2.98 -6.36 11.06
C ASP A 315 -3.72 -5.12 10.54
N ASP A 316 -3.76 -4.08 11.38
CA ASP A 316 -4.50 -2.83 11.18
C ASP A 316 -3.67 -1.78 10.44
#